data_AF-A0A257Y8A3-F1
#
_entry.id   AF-A0A257Y8A3-F1
#
_cell.length_a   1.000
_cell.length_b   1.000
_cell.length_c   1.000
_cell.angle_alpha   90.00
_cell.angle_beta   90.00
_cell.angle_gamma   90.00
#
_symmetry.space_group_name_H-M   'P 1'
#
loop_
_entity.id
_entity.type
_entity.pdbx_description
1 polymer ?
#
loop_
_entity_poly.entity_id
_entity_poly.type
_entity_poly.pdbx_seq_one_letter_code
_entity_poly.pdbx_strand_id
1 'polypeptide(L)'
;MWAKTKTRQTTVSSVKQHSGFTIVELLIVIVVIGILATITVVAYNGVKNRAWASSLNSTLTQASKKIQLWHADNGSTYPATIAEAGLTEPSNISFQYTNDNSGSPADYCLTATREGMSYYVGDGGVIQEGICPGHNLLVWEKTKPGAPTPIPNAILDTSVFRVSTASMRLNPGNVAPLLRGNPYTGEEGQTYTVSLWILSDSNWNGLGGNSKIRFGRNPDGAWMQSCSYNGVKLTWTQVSCSFTLTSTVTGVIISVGNDGTVGNIWLDDISVSRSE
;
A
#
# COMPACT_ATOMS: atom_id res chain seq x y z
N MET A 1 -87.62 35.95 49.50
CA MET A 1 -87.15 35.81 48.10
C MET A 1 -85.68 35.36 48.16
N TRP A 2 -85.39 34.12 47.76
CA TRP A 2 -84.09 33.46 47.96
C TRP A 2 -83.24 33.62 46.69
N ALA A 3 -82.08 34.25 46.77
CA ALA A 3 -81.13 34.33 45.65
C ALA A 3 -80.00 33.31 45.87
N LYS A 4 -79.94 32.27 45.03
CA LYS A 4 -78.83 31.30 45.00
C LYS A 4 -77.72 31.83 44.11
N THR A 5 -76.54 32.07 44.68
CA THR A 5 -75.32 32.43 43.94
C THR A 5 -74.73 31.18 43.27
N LYS A 6 -74.66 31.17 41.93
CA LYS A 6 -73.96 30.13 41.16
C LYS A 6 -72.45 30.39 41.19
N THR A 7 -71.71 29.56 41.90
CA THR A 7 -70.24 29.52 41.83
C THR A 7 -69.80 28.94 40.48
N ARG A 8 -69.14 29.75 39.63
CA ARG A 8 -68.50 29.26 38.41
C ARG A 8 -67.23 28.47 38.80
N GLN A 9 -67.17 27.19 38.43
CA GLN A 9 -65.95 26.40 38.55
C GLN A 9 -65.07 26.65 37.33
N THR A 10 -63.90 27.26 37.56
CA THR A 10 -62.86 27.45 36.54
C THR A 10 -61.99 26.21 36.53
N THR A 11 -62.15 25.35 35.53
CA THR A 11 -61.25 24.20 35.28
C THR A 11 -59.84 24.69 34.99
N VAL A 12 -58.89 24.40 35.89
CA VAL A 12 -57.47 24.67 35.68
C VAL A 12 -56.89 23.56 34.81
N SER A 13 -56.58 23.85 33.54
CA SER A 13 -55.88 22.94 32.65
C SER A 13 -54.40 22.85 33.05
N SER A 14 -53.92 21.65 33.40
CA SER A 14 -52.50 21.36 33.64
C SER A 14 -51.70 21.56 32.35
N VAL A 15 -50.91 22.63 32.28
CA VAL A 15 -49.96 22.86 31.20
C VAL A 15 -48.79 21.88 31.40
N LYS A 16 -48.72 20.83 30.58
CA LYS A 16 -47.52 19.98 30.50
C LYS A 16 -46.36 20.85 30.04
N GLN A 17 -45.40 21.09 30.94
CA GLN A 17 -44.15 21.77 30.62
C GLN A 17 -43.34 20.87 29.68
N HIS A 18 -43.29 21.21 28.39
CA HIS A 18 -42.31 20.62 27.49
C HIS A 18 -40.95 21.20 27.86
N SER A 19 -40.15 20.44 28.61
CA SER A 19 -38.73 20.74 28.82
C SER A 19 -38.02 20.57 27.48
N GLY A 20 -37.77 21.67 26.77
CA GLY A 20 -36.95 21.67 25.57
C GLY A 20 -35.47 21.54 25.91
N PHE A 21 -34.70 20.79 25.11
CA PHE A 21 -33.24 20.82 25.18
C PHE A 21 -32.76 22.23 24.85
N THR A 22 -31.84 22.75 25.66
CA THR A 22 -31.20 24.02 25.40
C THR A 22 -30.29 23.91 24.18
N ILE A 23 -30.13 25.00 23.42
CA ILE A 23 -29.20 25.06 22.28
C ILE A 23 -27.78 24.71 22.73
N VAL A 24 -27.41 25.09 23.96
CA VAL A 24 -26.10 24.79 24.55
C VAL A 24 -25.92 23.29 24.76
N GLU A 25 -26.92 22.59 25.29
CA GLU A 25 -26.85 21.13 25.47
C GLU A 25 -26.67 20.39 24.14
N LEU A 26 -27.37 20.81 23.09
CA LEU A 26 -27.19 20.21 21.77
C LEU A 26 -25.81 20.53 21.17
N LEU A 27 -25.31 21.75 21.39
CA LEU A 27 -23.99 22.18 20.93
C LEU A 27 -22.87 21.36 21.58
N ILE A 28 -22.92 21.13 22.89
CA ILE A 28 -21.88 20.32 23.53
C ILE A 28 -21.88 18.88 23.00
N VAL A 29 -23.04 18.31 22.70
CA VAL A 29 -23.16 16.92 22.23
C VAL A 29 -22.50 16.76 20.86
N ILE A 30 -22.77 17.68 19.92
CA ILE A 30 -22.13 17.60 18.59
C ILE A 30 -20.62 17.82 18.66
N VAL A 31 -20.14 18.70 19.56
CA VAL A 31 -18.71 18.92 19.77
C VAL A 31 -18.07 17.66 20.34
N VAL A 32 -18.68 17.03 21.35
CA VAL A 32 -18.19 15.78 21.94
C VAL A 32 -18.18 14.65 20.92
N ILE A 33 -19.23 14.48 20.11
CA ILE A 33 -19.26 13.47 19.04
C ILE A 33 -18.16 13.73 18.01
N GLY A 34 -17.92 14.99 17.62
CA GLY A 34 -16.86 15.36 16.68
C GLY A 34 -15.45 15.00 17.18
N ILE A 35 -15.17 15.27 18.46
CA ILE A 35 -13.91 14.90 19.11
C ILE A 35 -13.77 13.37 19.16
N LEU A 36 -14.81 12.65 19.61
CA LEU A 36 -14.79 11.19 19.72
C LEU A 36 -14.65 10.51 18.35
N ALA A 37 -15.33 11.00 17.33
CA ALA A 37 -15.24 10.46 15.97
C ALA A 37 -13.81 10.55 15.42
N THR A 38 -13.15 11.70 15.62
CA THR A 38 -11.78 11.92 15.13
C THR A 38 -10.78 10.96 15.80
N ILE A 39 -10.86 10.81 17.13
CA ILE A 39 -10.02 9.85 17.88
C ILE A 39 -10.28 8.41 17.40
N THR A 40 -11.55 8.06 17.18
CA THR A 40 -11.95 6.72 16.76
C THR A 40 -11.39 6.34 15.39
N VAL A 41 -11.37 7.27 14.42
CA VAL A 41 -10.85 7.00 13.07
C VAL A 41 -9.35 6.64 13.11
N VAL A 42 -8.55 7.40 13.85
CA VAL A 42 -7.10 7.15 13.96
C VAL A 42 -6.83 5.81 14.65
N ALA A 43 -7.55 5.52 15.74
CA ALA A 43 -7.42 4.25 16.45
C ALA A 43 -7.85 3.04 15.59
N TYR A 44 -8.92 3.18 14.81
CA TYR A 44 -9.45 2.12 13.94
C TYR A 44 -8.44 1.69 12.87
N ASN A 45 -7.75 2.64 12.24
CA ASN A 45 -6.74 2.33 11.23
C ASN A 45 -5.59 1.49 11.80
N GLY A 46 -5.13 1.79 13.02
CA GLY A 46 -4.10 1.00 13.69
C GLY A 46 -4.54 -0.43 14.01
N VAL A 47 -5.77 -0.61 14.51
CA VAL A 47 -6.35 -1.95 14.77
C VAL A 47 -6.50 -2.75 13.49
N LYS A 48 -7.00 -2.11 12.43
CA LYS A 48 -7.19 -2.70 11.11
C LYS A 48 -5.87 -3.22 10.54
N ASN A 49 -4.82 -2.41 10.59
CA ASN A 49 -3.48 -2.79 10.09
C ASN A 49 -2.90 -3.97 10.87
N ARG A 50 -3.04 -4.01 12.20
CA ARG A 50 -2.61 -5.17 13.00
C ARG A 50 -3.36 -6.44 12.66
N ALA A 51 -4.69 -6.35 12.48
CA ALA A 51 -5.50 -7.49 12.06
C ALA A 51 -5.08 -7.99 10.66
N TRP A 52 -4.76 -7.07 9.76
CA TRP A 52 -4.27 -7.40 8.43
C TRP A 52 -2.88 -8.05 8.44
N ALA A 53 -1.93 -7.53 9.23
CA ALA A 53 -0.62 -8.13 9.40
C ALA A 53 -0.72 -9.56 9.97
N SER A 54 -1.56 -9.76 10.99
CA SER A 54 -1.83 -11.09 11.54
C SER A 54 -2.44 -12.03 10.50
N SER A 55 -3.38 -11.54 9.70
CA SER A 55 -3.99 -12.30 8.59
C SER A 55 -2.95 -12.69 7.53
N LEU A 56 -2.07 -11.78 7.11
CA LEU A 56 -0.99 -12.05 6.16
C LEU A 56 -0.01 -13.09 6.72
N ASN A 57 0.44 -12.93 7.97
CA ASN A 57 1.34 -13.88 8.61
C ASN A 57 0.74 -15.29 8.70
N SER A 58 -0.52 -15.40 9.11
CA SER A 58 -1.21 -16.69 9.17
C SER A 58 -1.38 -17.34 7.80
N THR A 59 -1.59 -16.52 6.76
CA THR A 59 -1.74 -16.98 5.37
C THR A 59 -0.42 -17.48 4.81
N LEU A 60 0.65 -16.70 4.98
CA LEU A 60 2.01 -17.09 4.57
C LEU A 60 2.48 -18.33 5.30
N THR A 61 2.21 -18.46 6.60
CA THR A 61 2.54 -19.66 7.38
C THR A 61 1.90 -20.91 6.76
N GLN A 62 0.62 -20.83 6.41
CA GLN A 62 -0.10 -21.95 5.81
C GLN A 62 0.40 -22.26 4.39
N ALA A 63 0.66 -21.22 3.60
CA ALA A 63 1.15 -21.35 2.24
C ALA A 63 2.57 -21.95 2.18
N SER A 64 3.48 -21.42 2.99
CA SER A 64 4.84 -21.93 3.16
C SER A 64 4.83 -23.42 3.54
N LYS A 65 3.98 -23.83 4.49
CA LYS A 65 3.84 -25.25 4.85
C LYS A 65 3.42 -26.12 3.68
N LYS A 66 2.49 -25.68 2.84
CA LYS A 66 2.08 -26.46 1.65
C LYS A 66 3.20 -26.57 0.62
N ILE A 67 3.94 -25.49 0.39
CA ILE A 67 5.09 -25.48 -0.53
C ILE A 67 6.17 -26.45 -0.01
N GLN A 68 6.48 -26.40 1.29
CA GLN A 68 7.45 -27.30 1.93
C GLN A 68 7.00 -28.77 1.91
N LEU A 69 5.71 -29.05 2.11
CA LEU A 69 5.17 -30.40 1.96
C LEU A 69 5.33 -30.91 0.52
N TRP A 70 4.99 -30.08 -0.47
CA TRP A 70 5.19 -30.43 -1.88
C TRP A 70 6.66 -30.71 -2.19
N HIS A 71 7.56 -29.88 -1.64
CA HIS A 71 9.01 -30.04 -1.81
C HIS A 71 9.52 -31.37 -1.25
N ALA A 72 9.04 -31.76 -0.07
CA ALA A 72 9.36 -33.05 0.53
C ALA A 72 8.84 -34.23 -0.31
N ASP A 73 7.63 -34.12 -0.87
CA ASP A 73 7.01 -35.18 -1.66
C ASP A 73 7.60 -35.31 -3.09
N ASN A 74 8.23 -34.26 -3.62
CA ASN A 74 8.74 -34.18 -5.00
C ASN A 74 10.28 -34.13 -5.08
N GLY A 75 10.96 -34.85 -4.18
CA GLY A 75 12.40 -35.09 -4.29
C GLY A 75 13.26 -33.85 -4.10
N SER A 76 12.87 -32.96 -3.19
CA SER A 76 13.57 -31.70 -2.89
C SER A 76 13.62 -30.71 -4.05
N THR A 77 12.59 -30.71 -4.89
CA THR A 77 12.32 -29.62 -5.84
C THR A 77 11.13 -28.80 -5.34
N TYR A 78 11.17 -27.49 -5.51
CA TYR A 78 10.05 -26.60 -5.27
C TYR A 78 9.10 -26.58 -6.47
N PRO A 79 7.79 -26.39 -6.25
CA PRO A 79 6.81 -26.39 -7.32
C PRO A 79 7.10 -25.26 -8.30
N ALA A 80 6.82 -25.46 -9.58
CA ALA A 80 7.02 -24.41 -10.58
C ALA A 80 6.01 -23.26 -10.39
N THR A 81 4.82 -23.60 -9.90
CA THR A 81 3.75 -22.64 -9.58
C THR A 81 3.10 -22.95 -8.24
N ILE A 82 2.55 -21.95 -7.55
CA ILE A 82 1.83 -22.17 -6.27
C ILE A 82 0.59 -23.06 -6.42
N ALA A 83 0.00 -23.12 -7.62
CA ALA A 83 -1.17 -23.95 -7.90
C ALA A 83 -0.86 -25.46 -7.80
N GLU A 84 0.37 -25.87 -8.16
CA GLU A 84 0.85 -27.26 -8.02
C GLU A 84 0.91 -27.70 -6.55
N ALA A 85 1.19 -26.76 -5.63
CA ALA A 85 1.12 -27.00 -4.19
C ALA A 85 -0.32 -26.92 -3.62
N GLY A 86 -1.34 -26.82 -4.47
CA GLY A 86 -2.73 -26.72 -4.05
C GLY A 86 -3.03 -25.42 -3.30
N LEU A 87 -2.34 -24.33 -3.65
CA LEU A 87 -2.61 -22.99 -3.13
C LEU A 87 -3.43 -22.19 -4.12
N THR A 88 -4.42 -21.49 -3.59
CA THR A 88 -5.27 -20.54 -4.31
C THR A 88 -5.23 -19.20 -3.57
N GLU A 89 -5.24 -18.11 -4.33
CA GLU A 89 -5.27 -16.77 -3.74
C GLU A 89 -6.58 -16.51 -2.98
N PRO A 90 -6.54 -16.07 -1.71
CA PRO A 90 -7.70 -15.58 -1.00
C PRO A 90 -8.26 -14.31 -1.64
N SER A 91 -9.55 -14.02 -1.46
CA SER A 91 -10.29 -12.90 -2.10
C SER A 91 -9.70 -11.49 -1.92
N ASN A 92 -8.74 -11.31 -1.02
CA ASN A 92 -8.18 -10.02 -0.62
C ASN A 92 -6.68 -10.10 -0.32
N ILE A 93 -6.01 -11.16 -0.78
CA ILE A 93 -4.57 -11.36 -0.63
C ILE A 93 -4.04 -11.85 -1.97
N SER A 94 -3.13 -11.10 -2.59
CA SER A 94 -2.45 -11.53 -3.81
C SER A 94 -1.11 -12.18 -3.47
N PHE A 95 -0.76 -13.24 -4.19
CA PHE A 95 0.53 -13.91 -4.06
C PHE A 95 1.46 -13.57 -5.22
N GLN A 96 2.75 -13.53 -4.92
CA GLN A 96 3.81 -13.64 -5.92
C GLN A 96 4.79 -14.69 -5.42
N TYR A 97 5.26 -15.53 -6.34
CA TYR A 97 6.06 -16.69 -6.01
C TYR A 97 7.17 -16.87 -7.02
N THR A 98 8.36 -17.17 -6.51
CA THR A 98 9.54 -17.53 -7.29
C THR A 98 10.19 -18.76 -6.65
N ASN A 99 10.81 -19.60 -7.47
CA ASN A 99 11.63 -20.71 -7.05
C ASN A 99 12.97 -20.67 -7.77
N ASP A 100 14.00 -21.18 -7.11
CA ASP A 100 15.28 -21.54 -7.70
C ASP A 100 15.59 -23.00 -7.37
N ASN A 101 15.19 -23.86 -8.30
CA ASN A 101 15.51 -25.29 -8.25
C ASN A 101 16.91 -25.64 -8.78
N SER A 102 17.64 -24.65 -9.30
CA SER A 102 18.99 -24.85 -9.83
C SER A 102 20.09 -24.65 -8.77
N GLY A 103 19.75 -23.97 -7.67
CA GLY A 103 20.60 -23.81 -6.50
C GLY A 103 20.78 -25.11 -5.70
N SER A 104 21.86 -25.16 -4.90
CA SER A 104 22.10 -26.22 -3.91
C SER A 104 22.47 -25.58 -2.56
N PRO A 105 21.54 -25.51 -1.59
CA PRO A 105 20.17 -26.04 -1.65
C PRO A 105 19.26 -25.26 -2.60
N ALA A 106 18.18 -25.90 -3.06
CA ALA A 106 17.11 -25.22 -3.78
C ALA A 106 16.42 -24.21 -2.84
N ASP A 107 15.88 -23.13 -3.40
CA ASP A 107 15.23 -22.06 -2.63
C ASP A 107 13.88 -21.67 -3.24
N TYR A 108 13.03 -21.05 -2.44
CA TYR A 108 11.81 -20.41 -2.91
C TYR A 108 11.56 -19.13 -2.14
N CYS A 109 10.75 -18.26 -2.72
CA CYS A 109 10.25 -17.11 -2.00
C CYS A 109 8.79 -16.83 -2.38
N LEU A 110 7.97 -16.62 -1.35
CA LEU A 110 6.55 -16.31 -1.47
C LEU A 110 6.27 -14.96 -0.83
N THR A 111 5.62 -14.07 -1.57
CA THR A 111 5.12 -12.79 -1.10
C THR A 111 3.60 -12.82 -1.04
N ALA A 112 3.03 -12.28 0.04
CA ALA A 112 1.60 -12.04 0.18
C ALA A 112 1.33 -10.55 0.41
N THR A 113 0.41 -9.98 -0.35
CA THR A 113 0.08 -8.55 -0.31
C THR A 113 -1.41 -8.33 -0.07
N ARG A 114 -1.73 -7.41 0.85
CA ARG A 114 -3.10 -6.94 1.10
C ARG A 114 -3.09 -5.44 1.32
N GLU A 115 -3.84 -4.70 0.50
CA GLU A 115 -4.06 -3.25 0.66
C GLU A 115 -2.77 -2.45 0.93
N GLY A 116 -1.68 -2.80 0.25
CA GLY A 116 -0.38 -2.11 0.35
C GLY A 116 0.55 -2.60 1.46
N MET A 117 0.12 -3.50 2.35
CA MET A 117 1.06 -4.22 3.23
C MET A 117 1.46 -5.53 2.57
N SER A 118 2.74 -5.85 2.67
CA SER A 118 3.28 -7.12 2.19
C SER A 118 4.20 -7.73 3.20
N TYR A 119 4.14 -9.05 3.24
CA TYR A 119 5.08 -9.89 3.95
C TYR A 119 5.57 -10.96 2.99
N TYR A 120 6.73 -11.52 3.28
CA TYR A 120 7.28 -12.63 2.53
C TYR A 120 7.88 -13.70 3.43
N VAL A 121 8.03 -14.88 2.85
CA VAL A 121 8.65 -16.05 3.48
C VAL A 121 9.44 -16.80 2.42
N GLY A 122 10.66 -17.19 2.76
CA GLY A 122 11.49 -18.08 1.93
C GLY A 122 11.70 -19.43 2.61
N ASP A 123 12.71 -20.19 2.16
CA ASP A 123 13.01 -21.52 2.70
C ASP A 123 13.20 -21.56 4.22
N GLY A 124 13.86 -20.54 4.79
CA GLY A 124 14.09 -20.42 6.23
C GLY A 124 12.82 -20.29 7.09
N GLY A 125 11.63 -20.15 6.49
CA GLY A 125 10.33 -20.16 7.19
C GLY A 125 10.06 -18.95 8.08
N VAL A 126 11.01 -18.01 8.16
CA VAL A 126 10.84 -16.74 8.87
C VAL A 126 10.03 -15.81 8.00
N ILE A 127 8.92 -15.32 8.54
CA ILE A 127 8.09 -14.32 7.86
C ILE A 127 8.67 -12.94 8.16
N GLN A 128 8.93 -12.19 7.11
CA GLN A 128 9.51 -10.85 7.18
C GLN A 128 8.60 -9.84 6.49
N GLU A 129 8.62 -8.60 6.96
CA GLU A 129 7.90 -7.53 6.29
C GLU A 129 8.57 -7.14 4.97
N GLY A 130 7.78 -6.79 3.96
CA GLY A 130 8.25 -6.45 2.62
C GLY A 130 7.94 -7.55 1.61
N ILE A 131 8.83 -7.73 0.64
CA ILE A 131 8.67 -8.71 -0.45
C ILE A 131 9.97 -9.42 -0.76
N CYS A 132 9.84 -10.55 -1.45
CA CYS A 132 10.97 -11.26 -2.00
C CYS A 132 11.74 -10.40 -3.01
N PRO A 133 13.07 -10.57 -3.09
CA PRO A 133 13.84 -10.03 -4.20
C PRO A 133 13.24 -10.43 -5.56
N GLY A 134 12.99 -9.46 -6.43
CA GLY A 134 12.40 -9.70 -7.76
C GLY A 134 10.87 -9.78 -7.79
N HIS A 135 10.20 -9.78 -6.63
CA HIS A 135 8.75 -9.55 -6.58
C HIS A 135 8.46 -8.04 -6.70
N ASN A 136 7.22 -7.69 -7.02
CA ASN A 136 6.77 -6.30 -7.12
C ASN A 136 5.75 -6.03 -6.01
N LEU A 137 5.99 -5.00 -5.21
CA LEU A 137 5.16 -4.59 -4.08
C LEU A 137 3.83 -3.98 -4.47
N LEU A 138 3.69 -3.65 -5.73
CA LEU A 138 2.48 -3.11 -6.26
C LEU A 138 1.66 -4.27 -6.82
N VAL A 139 0.44 -4.43 -6.31
CA VAL A 139 -0.57 -5.38 -6.81
C VAL A 139 -0.84 -5.07 -8.29
N TRP A 140 0.03 -5.57 -9.15
CA TRP A 140 -0.05 -5.49 -10.58
C TRP A 140 0.24 -6.89 -11.12
N GLU A 141 -0.81 -7.49 -11.65
CA GLU A 141 -0.73 -8.75 -12.37
C GLU A 141 -0.22 -8.45 -13.79
N LYS A 142 1.10 -8.61 -13.99
CA LYS A 142 1.81 -8.29 -15.24
C LYS A 142 1.29 -9.05 -16.47
N THR A 143 0.55 -10.13 -16.25
CA THR A 143 0.04 -11.06 -17.26
C THR A 143 -1.39 -10.76 -17.70
N LYS A 144 -2.11 -9.84 -17.04
CA LYS A 144 -3.53 -9.61 -17.30
C LYS A 144 -3.78 -8.32 -18.10
N PRO A 145 -4.21 -8.39 -19.37
CA PRO A 145 -4.62 -7.22 -20.13
C PRO A 145 -5.71 -6.44 -19.39
N GLY A 146 -5.49 -5.14 -19.19
CA GLY A 146 -6.42 -4.25 -18.48
C GLY A 146 -6.29 -4.21 -16.95
N ALA A 147 -5.31 -4.91 -16.36
CA ALA A 147 -4.99 -4.71 -14.95
C ALA A 147 -4.57 -3.24 -14.71
N PRO A 148 -5.10 -2.57 -13.67
CA PRO A 148 -4.75 -1.19 -13.39
C PRO A 148 -3.26 -1.09 -13.09
N THR A 149 -2.56 -0.18 -13.78
CA THR A 149 -1.16 0.10 -13.48
C THR A 149 -1.09 0.68 -12.06
N PRO A 150 -0.08 0.29 -11.28
CA PRO A 150 0.02 0.72 -9.90
C PRO A 150 0.56 2.13 -9.74
N ILE A 151 0.88 2.77 -10.86
CA ILE A 151 1.36 4.13 -10.97
C ILE A 151 0.35 4.84 -11.87
N PRO A 152 -0.37 5.87 -11.37
CA PRO A 152 -1.26 6.67 -12.19
C PRO A 152 -0.55 7.21 -13.43
N ASN A 153 -1.24 7.22 -14.57
CA ASN A 153 -0.72 7.65 -15.88
C ASN A 153 0.41 6.78 -16.46
N ALA A 154 0.80 5.68 -15.80
CA ALA A 154 1.65 4.67 -16.40
C ALA A 154 0.85 3.79 -17.37
N ILE A 155 1.49 3.42 -18.47
CA ILE A 155 0.93 2.56 -19.50
C ILE A 155 1.57 1.18 -19.37
N LEU A 156 0.74 0.13 -19.43
CA LEU A 156 1.21 -1.25 -19.52
C LEU A 156 1.88 -1.47 -20.88
N ASP A 157 3.15 -1.91 -20.88
CA ASP A 157 3.88 -2.23 -22.10
C ASP A 157 4.32 -3.70 -22.09
N THR A 158 3.74 -4.50 -22.99
CA THR A 158 4.05 -5.94 -23.14
C THR A 158 5.11 -6.20 -24.21
N SER A 159 5.64 -5.14 -24.86
CA SER A 159 6.65 -5.25 -25.92
C SER A 159 8.06 -4.96 -25.42
N VAL A 160 8.18 -4.17 -24.34
CA VAL A 160 9.45 -3.82 -23.70
C VAL A 160 9.36 -4.19 -22.23
N PHE A 161 10.11 -5.20 -21.78
CA PHE A 161 10.10 -5.70 -20.40
C PHE A 161 11.43 -6.37 -20.04
N ARG A 162 11.65 -6.67 -18.75
CA ARG A 162 12.91 -7.24 -18.26
C ARG A 162 12.92 -8.77 -18.24
N VAL A 163 12.14 -9.37 -17.34
CA VAL A 163 12.11 -10.84 -17.11
C VAL A 163 10.70 -11.43 -17.09
N SER A 164 9.68 -10.59 -16.96
CA SER A 164 8.28 -11.02 -16.87
C SER A 164 7.60 -10.96 -18.24
N THR A 165 6.36 -10.47 -18.30
CA THR A 165 5.53 -10.37 -19.50
C THR A 165 5.16 -8.94 -19.86
N ALA A 166 5.52 -7.98 -19.01
CA ALA A 166 5.25 -6.57 -19.22
C ALA A 166 6.10 -5.69 -18.29
N SER A 167 6.21 -4.41 -18.64
CA SER A 167 6.73 -3.33 -17.80
C SER A 167 5.77 -2.13 -17.79
N MET A 168 6.08 -1.11 -17.00
CA MET A 168 5.31 0.14 -16.95
C MET A 168 6.03 1.24 -17.69
N ARG A 169 5.42 1.76 -18.76
CA ARG A 169 5.94 2.92 -19.49
C ARG A 169 5.42 4.22 -18.89
N LEU A 170 6.32 5.17 -18.67
CA LEU A 170 5.99 6.57 -18.38
C LEU A 170 6.44 7.45 -19.54
N ASN A 171 5.47 8.09 -20.20
CA ASN A 171 5.75 9.07 -21.25
C ASN A 171 6.42 10.32 -20.61
N PRO A 172 7.18 11.11 -21.40
CA PRO A 172 7.72 12.38 -20.92
C PRO A 172 6.61 13.31 -20.40
N GLY A 173 6.92 14.10 -19.38
CA GLY A 173 6.00 15.02 -18.72
C GLY A 173 5.05 14.38 -17.71
N ASN A 174 5.13 13.07 -17.46
CA ASN A 174 4.35 12.44 -16.40
C ASN A 174 5.00 12.69 -15.04
N VAL A 175 4.60 13.81 -14.43
CA VAL A 175 5.10 14.30 -13.14
C VAL A 175 4.26 13.80 -11.98
N ALA A 176 4.94 13.48 -10.88
CA ALA A 176 4.38 13.11 -9.59
C ALA A 176 3.44 11.87 -9.51
N PRO A 177 3.56 10.82 -10.34
CA PRO A 177 2.70 9.67 -10.15
C PRO A 177 3.09 8.87 -8.89
N LEU A 178 2.13 8.82 -7.97
CA LEU A 178 2.22 8.15 -6.68
C LEU A 178 2.29 6.64 -6.86
N LEU A 179 3.12 5.97 -6.06
CA LEU A 179 3.03 4.52 -5.93
C LEU A 179 1.71 4.13 -5.25
N ARG A 180 1.08 3.04 -5.69
CA ARG A 180 -0.06 2.45 -5.00
C ARG A 180 0.34 1.95 -3.61
N GLY A 181 -0.49 2.24 -2.61
CA GLY A 181 -0.21 1.92 -1.19
C GLY A 181 0.24 3.13 -0.37
N ASN A 182 0.42 4.29 -1.00
CA ASN A 182 0.57 5.55 -0.29
C ASN A 182 -0.66 5.88 0.59
N PRO A 183 -0.45 6.56 1.74
CA PRO A 183 0.85 6.88 2.35
C PRO A 183 1.44 5.66 3.09
N TYR A 184 2.77 5.54 3.09
CA TYR A 184 3.48 4.54 3.86
C TYR A 184 3.83 5.10 5.25
N THR A 185 3.18 4.59 6.30
CA THR A 185 3.34 5.08 7.68
C THR A 185 4.14 4.12 8.54
N GLY A 186 4.95 4.66 9.46
CA GLY A 186 5.80 3.88 10.36
C GLY A 186 6.27 4.67 11.57
N GLU A 187 7.23 4.11 12.29
CA GLU A 187 7.84 4.68 13.50
C GLU A 187 9.17 5.38 13.21
N GLU A 188 9.63 6.24 14.13
CA GLU A 188 10.94 6.89 14.02
C GLU A 188 12.06 5.86 13.90
N GLY A 189 13.01 6.11 12.99
CA GLY A 189 14.14 5.21 12.73
C GLY A 189 13.87 4.14 11.66
N GLN A 190 12.61 3.89 11.30
CA GLN A 190 12.30 2.96 10.21
C GLN A 190 12.68 3.53 8.84
N THR A 191 13.35 2.73 8.02
CA THR A 191 13.84 3.13 6.70
C THR A 191 13.01 2.49 5.60
N TYR A 192 12.38 3.31 4.77
CA TYR A 192 11.73 2.86 3.54
C TYR A 192 12.73 2.87 2.40
N THR A 193 12.89 1.74 1.71
CA THR A 193 13.76 1.61 0.55
C THR A 193 12.95 1.24 -0.68
N VAL A 194 12.98 2.12 -1.67
CA VAL A 194 12.38 1.89 -2.98
C VAL A 194 13.46 1.36 -3.90
N SER A 195 13.24 0.22 -4.55
CA SER A 195 14.11 -0.32 -5.59
C SER A 195 13.30 -0.61 -6.85
N LEU A 196 13.82 -0.25 -8.01
CA LEU A 196 13.18 -0.48 -9.29
C LEU A 196 14.22 -0.73 -10.39
N TRP A 197 13.80 -1.38 -11.47
CA TRP A 197 14.58 -1.46 -12.70
C TRP A 197 14.07 -0.42 -13.69
N ILE A 198 14.98 0.26 -14.38
CA ILE A 198 14.67 1.27 -15.37
C ILE A 198 15.38 1.01 -16.71
N LEU A 199 14.66 1.27 -17.79
CA LEU A 199 15.15 1.39 -19.17
C LEU A 199 14.64 2.74 -19.72
N SER A 200 15.36 3.36 -20.63
CA SER A 200 14.94 4.61 -21.28
C SER A 200 15.14 4.58 -22.79
N ASP A 201 14.43 5.45 -23.48
CA ASP A 201 14.77 5.80 -24.86
C ASP A 201 16.20 6.36 -24.93
N SER A 202 16.84 6.22 -26.09
CA SER A 202 18.22 6.69 -26.32
C SER A 202 18.35 8.21 -26.34
N ASN A 203 17.27 8.92 -26.66
CA ASN A 203 17.18 10.38 -26.65
C ASN A 203 16.57 10.94 -25.36
N TRP A 204 16.35 10.10 -24.35
CA TRP A 204 15.72 10.53 -23.10
C TRP A 204 16.57 11.58 -22.37
N ASN A 205 15.91 12.65 -21.92
CA ASN A 205 16.59 13.80 -21.29
C ASN A 205 16.43 13.86 -19.76
N GLY A 206 16.25 12.71 -19.13
CA GLY A 206 16.20 12.58 -17.68
C GLY A 206 17.55 12.80 -17.01
N LEU A 207 17.69 13.91 -16.29
CA LEU A 207 18.83 14.30 -15.46
C LEU A 207 18.42 14.36 -13.97
N GLY A 208 19.36 14.78 -13.11
CA GLY A 208 19.18 14.98 -11.66
C GLY A 208 17.89 15.71 -11.27
N GLY A 209 17.51 16.70 -12.08
CA GLY A 209 16.42 17.63 -11.80
C GLY A 209 15.02 17.14 -12.17
N ASN A 210 14.86 16.21 -13.11
CA ASN A 210 13.57 16.00 -13.79
C ASN A 210 13.16 14.53 -13.92
N SER A 211 13.92 13.56 -13.42
CA SER A 211 13.42 12.17 -13.37
C SER A 211 14.03 11.42 -12.20
N LYS A 212 13.17 10.96 -11.29
CA LYS A 212 13.58 10.56 -9.94
C LYS A 212 12.51 9.79 -9.17
N ILE A 213 12.97 9.05 -8.17
CA ILE A 213 12.18 8.58 -7.04
C ILE A 213 12.10 9.72 -6.03
N ARG A 214 10.92 9.98 -5.45
CA ARG A 214 10.71 11.06 -4.48
C ARG A 214 10.03 10.56 -3.22
N PHE A 215 10.43 11.15 -2.11
CA PHE A 215 9.80 11.03 -0.80
C PHE A 215 9.23 12.39 -0.42
N GLY A 216 7.91 12.46 -0.32
CA GLY A 216 7.15 13.58 0.24
C GLY A 216 6.68 13.26 1.65
N ARG A 217 6.50 14.28 2.48
CA ARG A 217 5.95 14.15 3.83
C ARG A 217 4.46 13.84 3.77
N ASN A 218 3.99 12.91 4.59
CA ASN A 218 2.56 12.72 4.83
C ASN A 218 2.14 13.57 6.05
N PRO A 219 1.02 14.32 6.03
CA PRO A 219 0.00 14.42 4.98
C PRO A 219 0.14 15.59 4.00
N ASP A 220 1.06 16.54 4.23
CA ASP A 220 1.11 17.80 3.49
C ASP A 220 1.80 17.73 2.12
N GLY A 221 2.42 16.59 1.79
CA GLY A 221 3.07 16.34 0.51
C GLY A 221 4.38 17.10 0.31
N ALA A 222 4.92 17.74 1.35
CA ALA A 222 6.13 18.55 1.24
C ALA A 222 7.32 17.68 0.82
N TRP A 223 8.08 18.14 -0.18
CA TRP A 223 9.25 17.39 -0.68
C TRP A 223 10.34 17.30 0.37
N MET A 224 10.83 16.09 0.63
CA MET A 224 11.90 15.84 1.61
C MET A 224 13.17 15.35 0.94
N GLN A 225 13.07 14.30 0.13
CA GLN A 225 14.23 13.68 -0.53
C GLN A 225 13.86 13.17 -1.92
N SER A 226 14.86 13.11 -2.79
CA SER A 226 14.72 12.42 -4.07
C SER A 226 16.04 11.79 -4.51
N CYS A 227 15.96 10.69 -5.25
CA CYS A 227 17.10 10.09 -5.94
C CYS A 227 16.82 10.06 -7.44
N SER A 228 17.70 10.69 -8.22
CA SER A 228 17.57 10.71 -9.68
C SER A 228 17.97 9.38 -10.31
N TYR A 229 17.36 9.09 -11.46
CA TYR A 229 17.75 7.98 -12.33
C TYR A 229 19.09 8.22 -13.05
N ASN A 230 19.58 9.48 -13.09
CA ASN A 230 20.90 9.89 -13.59
C ASN A 230 21.18 9.54 -15.06
N GLY A 231 20.49 10.17 -16.01
CA GLY A 231 20.81 10.04 -17.44
C GLY A 231 20.32 8.75 -18.08
N VAL A 232 20.48 8.66 -19.41
CA VAL A 232 20.04 7.55 -20.27
C VAL A 232 20.39 6.16 -19.72
N LYS A 233 19.44 5.22 -19.87
CA LYS A 233 19.54 3.80 -19.47
C LYS A 233 19.17 2.89 -20.64
N LEU A 234 20.14 2.60 -21.51
CA LEU A 234 19.94 1.74 -22.70
C LEU A 234 19.81 0.25 -22.37
N THR A 235 20.10 -0.14 -21.14
CA THR A 235 19.89 -1.48 -20.62
C THR A 235 19.16 -1.38 -19.29
N TRP A 236 18.40 -2.42 -18.94
CA TRP A 236 17.72 -2.50 -17.65
C TRP A 236 18.73 -2.32 -16.54
N THR A 237 18.60 -1.22 -15.81
CA THR A 237 19.51 -0.83 -14.74
C THR A 237 18.72 -0.67 -13.46
N GLN A 238 19.20 -1.24 -12.35
CA GLN A 238 18.55 -1.09 -11.06
C GLN A 238 18.88 0.27 -10.45
N VAL A 239 17.87 0.93 -9.89
CA VAL A 239 17.99 2.16 -9.11
C VAL A 239 17.30 1.96 -7.77
N SER A 240 17.93 2.44 -6.70
CA SER A 240 17.39 2.38 -5.34
C SER A 240 17.43 3.75 -4.67
N CYS A 241 16.49 4.01 -3.78
CA CYS A 241 16.41 5.23 -2.99
C CYS A 241 15.77 4.93 -1.63
N SER A 242 16.37 5.42 -0.55
CA SER A 242 15.91 5.14 0.80
C SER A 242 15.65 6.42 1.59
N PHE A 243 14.66 6.39 2.47
CA PHE A 243 14.36 7.48 3.41
C PHE A 243 14.06 6.91 4.79
N THR A 244 14.71 7.45 5.82
CA THR A 244 14.51 7.08 7.21
C THR A 244 13.53 8.03 7.89
N LEU A 245 12.47 7.49 8.47
CA LEU A 245 11.50 8.25 9.24
C LEU A 245 12.14 8.90 10.46
N THR A 246 11.65 10.08 10.82
CA THR A 246 12.11 10.84 11.99
C THR A 246 10.94 11.05 12.95
N SER A 247 11.21 11.49 14.18
CA SER A 247 10.19 11.86 15.18
C SER A 247 9.12 12.83 14.66
N THR A 248 9.44 13.62 13.61
CA THR A 248 8.52 14.60 13.01
C THR A 248 7.83 14.10 11.74
N VAL A 249 8.27 12.96 11.19
CA VAL A 249 7.78 12.38 9.95
C VAL A 249 7.43 10.91 10.21
N THR A 250 6.17 10.65 10.57
CA THR A 250 5.64 9.30 10.85
C THR A 250 5.08 8.60 9.60
N GLY A 251 5.31 9.18 8.43
CA GLY A 251 4.92 8.58 7.16
C GLY A 251 5.40 9.35 5.95
N VAL A 252 5.55 8.63 4.84
CA VAL A 252 6.01 9.14 3.56
C VAL A 252 5.03 8.86 2.43
N ILE A 253 5.01 9.78 1.49
CA ILE A 253 4.39 9.62 0.18
C ILE A 253 5.52 9.36 -0.82
N ILE A 254 5.47 8.22 -1.49
CA ILE A 254 6.48 7.80 -2.46
C ILE A 254 5.95 7.97 -3.86
N SER A 255 6.71 8.65 -4.71
CA SER A 255 6.40 8.77 -6.14
C SER A 255 7.62 8.48 -6.99
N VAL A 256 7.36 8.11 -8.24
CA VAL A 256 8.35 8.03 -9.31
C VAL A 256 7.94 9.04 -10.39
N GLY A 257 8.77 9.32 -11.38
CA GLY A 257 8.32 10.22 -12.46
C GLY A 257 9.32 10.46 -13.57
N ASN A 258 8.77 10.74 -14.74
CA ASN A 258 9.50 11.18 -15.93
C ASN A 258 9.10 12.63 -16.24
N ASP A 259 9.64 13.57 -15.49
CA ASP A 259 9.41 15.01 -15.66
C ASP A 259 10.28 15.60 -16.79
N GLY A 260 11.05 14.77 -17.49
CA GLY A 260 11.72 15.16 -18.72
C GLY A 260 10.72 15.52 -19.82
N THR A 261 11.19 16.20 -20.85
CA THR A 261 10.36 16.60 -22.00
C THR A 261 10.53 15.68 -23.21
N VAL A 262 11.55 14.82 -23.21
CA VAL A 262 11.90 13.96 -24.34
C VAL A 262 12.20 12.56 -23.83
N GLY A 263 11.72 11.55 -24.55
CA GLY A 263 11.98 10.14 -24.32
C GLY A 263 11.11 9.52 -23.24
N ASN A 264 10.71 8.27 -23.48
CA ASN A 264 9.99 7.45 -22.53
C ASN A 264 10.96 6.74 -21.58
N ILE A 265 10.42 6.31 -20.45
CA ILE A 265 11.07 5.35 -19.57
C ILE A 265 10.17 4.17 -19.33
N TRP A 266 10.77 3.02 -19.10
CA TRP A 266 10.10 1.81 -18.64
C TRP A 266 10.62 1.47 -17.25
N LEU A 267 9.68 1.18 -16.35
CA LEU A 267 9.93 0.78 -14.98
C LEU A 267 9.45 -0.65 -14.78
N ASP A 268 10.26 -1.48 -14.14
CA ASP A 268 9.93 -2.86 -13.85
C ASP A 268 10.39 -3.25 -12.44
N ASP A 269 9.80 -4.30 -11.88
CA ASP A 269 10.10 -4.86 -10.54
C ASP A 269 10.21 -3.80 -9.43
N ILE A 270 9.23 -2.88 -9.37
CA ILE A 270 9.21 -1.84 -8.34
C ILE A 270 8.92 -2.47 -6.97
N SER A 271 9.76 -2.16 -6.01
CA SER A 271 9.66 -2.64 -4.62
C SER A 271 9.86 -1.46 -3.67
N VAL A 272 9.14 -1.49 -2.55
CA VAL A 272 9.18 -0.58 -1.39
C VAL A 272 9.33 -1.39 -0.09
N SER A 273 10.55 -1.72 0.31
CA SER A 273 10.79 -2.40 1.58
C SER A 273 10.80 -1.40 2.75
N ARG A 274 10.57 -1.90 3.97
CA ARG A 274 10.73 -1.16 5.22
C ARG A 274 11.71 -1.93 6.12
N SER A 275 12.64 -1.24 6.77
CA SER A 275 13.46 -1.84 7.81
C SER A 275 12.63 -2.08 9.08
N GLU A 276 12.99 -3.12 9.84
CA GLU A 276 12.42 -3.37 11.17
C GLU A 276 12.55 -2.14 12.08
#